data_AF-A0A964WSX0-F1
#
_entry.id   AF-A0A964WSX0-F1
#
_cell.length_a   1.000
_cell.length_b   1.000
_cell.length_c   1.000
_cell.angle_alpha   90.00
_cell.angle_beta   90.00
_cell.angle_gamma   90.00
#
_symmetry.space_group_name_H-M   'P 1'
#
loop_
_entity.id
_entity.type
_entity.pdbx_description
1 polymer ?
#
loop_
_entity_poly.entity_id
_entity_poly.type
_entity_poly.pdbx_seq_one_letter_code
_entity_poly.pdbx_strand_id
1 'polypeptide(L)'
;MAEIIAFPIVRRRAFVCKQAARVADAPTSRTAERLIADILNRQAAAMRRRGLSEEAVQVQVHSLECAIRTELWHLVLQPGGAA
;
A
#
# COMPACT_ATOMS: atom_id res chain seq x y z
N MET A 1 4.47 -1.62 30.23
CA MET A 1 4.48 -2.26 28.89
C MET A 1 4.69 -1.16 27.87
N ALA A 2 5.56 -1.35 26.87
CA ALA A 2 5.78 -0.36 25.81
C ALA A 2 4.80 -0.59 24.66
N GLU A 3 4.03 0.43 24.31
CA GLU A 3 3.11 0.42 23.17
C GLU A 3 3.91 0.57 21.87
N ILE A 4 3.79 -0.40 20.95
CA ILE A 4 4.45 -0.32 19.64
C ILE A 4 3.65 0.64 18.76
N ILE A 5 4.09 1.89 18.68
CA ILE A 5 3.50 2.88 17.77
C ILE A 5 4.01 2.63 16.35
N ALA A 6 3.11 2.16 15.48
CA ALA A 6 3.45 1.93 14.08
C ALA A 6 3.69 3.27 13.35
N PHE A 7 4.87 3.44 12.77
CA PHE A 7 5.09 4.57 11.88
C PHE A 7 4.16 4.45 10.66
N PRO A 8 3.36 5.47 10.31
CA PRO A 8 2.33 5.34 9.29
C PRO A 8 2.91 4.84 7.97
N ILE A 9 2.40 3.71 7.46
CA ILE A 9 2.94 3.07 6.26
C ILE A 9 2.85 3.97 5.01
N VAL A 10 1.86 4.87 5.00
CA VAL A 10 1.65 5.90 3.98
C VAL A 10 2.81 6.90 3.87
N ARG A 11 3.58 7.11 4.95
CA ARG A 11 4.76 7.98 4.92
C ARG A 11 5.94 7.35 4.20
N ARG A 12 5.90 6.04 3.93
CA ARG A 12 6.92 5.34 3.13
C ARG A 12 6.66 5.55 1.64
N ARG A 13 6.76 6.81 1.19
CA ARG A 13 6.43 7.23 -0.19
C ARG A 13 7.06 6.36 -1.26
N ALA A 14 8.36 6.08 -1.18
CA ALA A 14 9.06 5.23 -2.14
C ALA A 14 8.45 3.81 -2.24
N PHE A 15 7.99 3.25 -1.12
CA PHE A 15 7.31 1.95 -1.11
C PHE A 15 5.96 2.03 -1.81
N VAL A 16 5.15 3.04 -1.47
CA VAL A 16 3.82 3.27 -2.09
C VAL A 16 3.95 3.47 -3.59
N CYS A 17 4.83 4.37 -4.05
CA CYS A 17 5.06 4.64 -5.47
C CYS A 17 5.50 3.38 -6.21
N LYS A 18 6.40 2.57 -5.63
CA LYS A 18 6.82 1.29 -6.22
C LYS A 18 5.67 0.30 -6.37
N GLN A 19 4.76 0.23 -5.39
CA GLN A 19 3.59 -0.64 -5.49
C GLN A 19 2.60 -0.12 -6.54
N ALA A 20 2.34 1.18 -6.57
CA ALA A 20 1.45 1.81 -7.54
C ALA A 20 1.94 1.61 -8.98
N ALA A 21 3.24 1.81 -9.24
CA ALA A 21 3.85 1.53 -10.55
C ALA A 21 3.66 0.06 -10.97
N ARG A 22 3.95 -0.87 -10.06
CA ARG A 22 3.73 -2.31 -10.32
C ARG A 22 2.27 -2.65 -10.63
N VAL A 23 1.32 -1.97 -9.99
CA VAL A 23 -0.12 -2.15 -10.23
C VAL A 23 -0.51 -1.52 -11.58
N ALA A 24 0.06 -0.38 -11.94
CA ALA A 24 -0.15 0.28 -13.23
C ALA A 24 0.34 -0.56 -14.41
N ASP A 25 1.46 -1.27 -14.23
CA ASP A 25 2.04 -2.17 -15.24
C ASP A 25 1.25 -3.49 -15.42
N ALA A 26 0.19 -3.71 -14.64
CA ALA A 26 -0.57 -4.95 -14.72
C ALA A 26 -1.33 -5.04 -16.06
N PRO A 27 -1.32 -6.20 -16.73
CA PRO A 27 -1.91 -6.35 -18.07
C PRO A 27 -3.44 -6.27 -18.08
N THR A 28 -4.08 -6.51 -16.92
CA THR A 28 -5.54 -6.42 -16.78
C THR A 28 -5.92 -5.83 -15.44
N SER A 29 -7.09 -5.20 -15.36
CA SER A 29 -7.65 -4.68 -14.11
C SER A 29 -7.83 -5.77 -13.05
N ARG A 30 -8.21 -6.99 -13.44
CA ARG A 30 -8.30 -8.14 -12.54
C ARG A 30 -6.95 -8.48 -11.92
N THR A 31 -5.88 -8.46 -12.72
CA THR A 31 -4.52 -8.70 -12.22
C THR A 31 -4.08 -7.57 -11.29
N ALA A 32 -4.40 -6.32 -11.61
CA ALA A 32 -4.11 -5.15 -10.79
C ALA A 32 -4.77 -5.26 -9.39
N GLU A 33 -6.07 -5.55 -9.32
CA GLU A 33 -6.79 -5.71 -8.05
C GLU A 33 -6.23 -6.88 -7.22
N ARG A 34 -5.86 -8.00 -7.86
CA ARG A 34 -5.21 -9.11 -7.16
C ARG A 34 -3.85 -8.72 -6.58
N LEU A 35 -3.06 -7.93 -7.31
CA LEU A 35 -1.78 -7.41 -6.81
C LEU A 35 -1.98 -6.51 -5.59
N ILE A 36 -2.98 -5.63 -5.61
CA ILE A 36 -3.33 -4.79 -4.45
C ILE A 36 -3.66 -5.70 -3.25
N ALA A 37 -4.57 -6.67 -3.41
CA ALA A 37 -4.94 -7.59 -2.34
C ALA A 37 -3.73 -8.36 -1.76
N ASP A 38 -2.83 -8.86 -2.62
CA ASP A 38 -1.62 -9.56 -2.19
C ASP A 38 -0.66 -8.65 -1.41
N ILE A 39 -0.50 -7.40 -1.85
CA ILE A 39 0.33 -6.41 -1.15
C ILE A 39 -0.23 -6.15 0.24
N LEU A 40 -1.53 -5.89 0.36
CA LEU A 40 -2.22 -5.63 1.63
C LEU A 40 -2.09 -6.83 2.58
N ASN A 41 -2.34 -8.04 2.09
CA ASN A 41 -2.23 -9.27 2.88
C ASN A 41 -0.81 -9.50 3.41
N ARG A 42 0.22 -9.27 2.59
CA ARG A 42 1.63 -9.41 3.01
C ARG A 42 1.99 -8.38 4.08
N GLN A 43 1.54 -7.14 3.94
CA GLN A 43 1.81 -6.10 4.94
C GLN A 43 1.06 -6.37 6.24
N ALA A 44 -0.20 -6.78 6.17
CA ALA A 44 -0.97 -7.21 7.35
C ALA A 44 -0.25 -8.32 8.11
N ALA A 45 0.17 -9.38 7.41
CA ALA A 45 0.91 -10.48 8.02
C ALA A 45 2.25 -10.02 8.63
N ALA A 46 2.97 -9.12 7.96
CA ALA A 46 4.23 -8.59 8.49
C ALA A 46 4.03 -7.75 9.75
N MET A 47 2.95 -6.95 9.83
CA MET A 47 2.60 -6.15 11.00
C MET A 47 2.15 -7.02 12.17
N ARG A 48 1.32 -8.04 11.93
CA ARG A 48 0.93 -9.02 12.97
C ARG A 48 2.14 -9.74 13.55
N ARG A 49 3.09 -10.17 12.71
CA ARG A 49 4.35 -10.79 13.17
C ARG A 49 5.21 -9.84 14.02
N ARG A 50 5.02 -8.53 13.90
CA ARG A 50 5.72 -7.51 14.70
C ARG A 50 4.97 -7.13 15.98
N GLY A 51 3.86 -7.80 16.28
CA GLY A 51 3.11 -7.61 17.52
C GLY A 51 2.16 -6.41 17.51
N LEU A 52 1.81 -5.86 16.34
CA LEU A 52 0.76 -4.85 16.27
C LEU A 52 -0.61 -5.48 16.56
N SER A 53 -1.49 -4.73 17.22
CA SER A 53 -2.89 -5.13 17.41
C SER A 53 -3.62 -5.24 16.07
N GLU A 54 -4.68 -6.05 16.02
CA GLU A 54 -5.47 -6.21 14.79
C GLU A 54 -6.11 -4.89 14.36
N GLU A 55 -6.57 -4.07 15.30
CA GLU A 55 -7.10 -2.72 15.03
C GLU A 55 -6.04 -1.84 14.36
N ALA A 56 -4.81 -1.81 14.89
CA ALA A 56 -3.72 -1.06 14.29
C ALA A 56 -3.37 -1.59 12.89
N VAL A 57 -3.38 -2.92 12.70
CA VAL A 57 -3.16 -3.54 11.38
C VAL A 57 -4.23 -3.09 10.39
N GLN A 58 -5.51 -3.12 10.74
CA GLN A 58 -6.60 -2.73 9.87
C GLN A 58 -6.50 -1.26 9.44
N VAL A 59 -6.23 -0.35 10.39
CA VAL A 59 -6.03 1.07 10.10
C VAL A 59 -4.88 1.28 9.12
N GLN A 60 -3.75 0.60 9.34
CA GLN A 60 -2.58 0.73 8.46
C GLN A 60 -2.81 0.12 7.08
N VAL A 61 -3.49 -1.03 6.99
CA VAL A 61 -3.85 -1.68 5.72
C VAL A 61 -4.78 -0.80 4.90
N HIS A 62 -5.83 -0.27 5.51
CA HIS A 62 -6.76 0.64 4.84
C HIS A 62 -6.04 1.89 4.33
N SER A 63 -5.20 2.50 5.18
CA SER A 63 -4.40 3.66 4.80
C SER A 63 -3.45 3.36 3.64
N LEU A 64 -2.83 2.18 3.62
CA LEU A 64 -1.97 1.74 2.52
C LEU A 64 -2.75 1.56 1.22
N GLU A 65 -3.93 0.95 1.27
CA GLU A 65 -4.78 0.77 0.10
C GLU A 65 -5.12 2.12 -0.52
N CYS A 66 -5.61 3.07 0.29
CA CYS A 66 -5.91 4.42 -0.17
C CYS A 66 -4.69 5.07 -0.82
N ALA A 67 -3.51 4.99 -0.19
CA ALA A 67 -2.30 5.60 -0.72
C ALA A 67 -1.86 4.97 -2.06
N ILE A 68 -1.93 3.64 -2.20
CA ILE A 68 -1.63 2.96 -3.47
C ILE A 68 -2.62 3.37 -4.55
N ARG A 69 -3.93 3.38 -4.24
CA ARG A 69 -4.96 3.78 -5.21
C ARG A 69 -4.79 5.24 -5.64
N THR A 70 -4.56 6.18 -4.72
CA THR A 70 -4.29 7.59 -5.04
C THR A 70 -3.07 7.73 -5.95
N GLU A 71 -1.99 7.04 -5.65
CA GLU A 71 -0.78 7.13 -6.48
C GLU A 71 -0.97 6.47 -7.86
N LEU A 72 -1.74 5.38 -7.94
CA LEU A 72 -2.15 4.79 -9.21
C LEU A 72 -2.94 5.79 -10.06
N TRP A 73 -3.86 6.54 -9.46
CA TRP A 73 -4.57 7.61 -10.14
C TRP A 73 -3.63 8.68 -10.71
N HIS A 74 -2.60 9.10 -9.96
CA HIS A 74 -1.60 10.04 -10.48
C HIS A 74 -0.87 9.46 -11.70
N LEU A 75 -0.44 8.21 -11.66
CA LEU A 75 0.26 7.57 -12.78
C LEU A 75 -0.62 7.45 -14.03
N VAL A 76 -1.91 7.16 -13.87
CA VAL A 76 -2.86 7.03 -14.98
C VAL A 76 -3.22 8.39 -15.57
N LEU A 77 -3.40 9.41 -14.73
CA LEU A 77 -3.80 10.76 -15.17
C LEU A 77 -2.62 11.60 -15.67
N GLN A 78 -1.39 11.29 -15.26
CA GLN A 78 -0.17 11.99 -15.67
C GLN A 78 0.87 11.03 -16.27
N PRO A 79 0.57 10.38 -17.41
CA PRO A 79 1.55 9.53 -18.09
C PRO A 79 2.71 10.40 -18.57
N GLY A 80 3.90 10.19 -18.00
CA GLY A 80 5.15 10.86 -18.42
C GLY A 80 5.79 11.80 -17.40
N GLY A 81 5.19 12.02 -16.23
CA GLY A 81 5.82 12.71 -15.08
C GLY A 81 6.39 14.10 -15.40
N ALA A 82 5.62 15.16 -15.18
CA ALA A 82 6.21 16.48 -14.99
C ALA A 82 7.00 16.46 -13.68
N ALA A 83 8.32 16.38 -13.80
CA ALA A 83 9.30 16.76 -12.78
C ALA A 83 9.56 18.27 -12.86
#